data_AF-A0A238UFJ5-F1
#
_entry.id   AF-A0A238UFJ5-F1
#
_cell.length_a   1.000
_cell.length_b   1.000
_cell.length_c   1.000
_cell.angle_alpha   90.00
_cell.angle_beta   90.00
_cell.angle_gamma   90.00
#
_symmetry.space_group_name_H-M   'P 1'
#
loop_
_entity.id
_entity.type
_entity.pdbx_description
1 polymer ?
#
loop_
_entity_poly.entity_id
_entity_poly.type
_entity_poly.pdbx_seq_one_letter_code
_entity_poly.pdbx_strand_id
1 'polypeptide(L)'
;MNYNLTSLKENSYFKSKSYFNEKDSITLEFNVYNLEEEPLKNVMIYYLNEQKEFVDANEDKDGNRTLVLKKGHYKDKVEVFIDGEFLDKQILVLRADRNYILEIYMSNSESQGFYHPKAIKGDIQAYKILNFEDNFIELKNTEVNFKLIKNKN
;
A
#
# COMPACT_ATOMS: atom_id res chain seq x y z
N MET A 1 -22.37 -17.19 -19.25
CA MET A 1 -21.47 -16.75 -18.16
C MET A 1 -22.26 -16.75 -16.87
N ASN A 2 -21.87 -17.56 -15.90
CA ASN A 2 -22.53 -17.64 -14.58
C ASN A 2 -21.78 -16.67 -13.64
N TYR A 3 -22.24 -15.43 -13.56
CA TYR A 3 -21.77 -14.50 -12.53
C TYR A 3 -22.51 -14.84 -11.23
N ASN A 4 -21.84 -15.59 -10.36
CA ASN A 4 -22.31 -15.80 -9.00
C ASN A 4 -22.03 -14.51 -8.21
N LEU A 5 -23.00 -13.57 -8.21
CA LEU A 5 -22.92 -12.26 -7.54
C LEU A 5 -23.11 -12.34 -6.03
N THR A 6 -23.24 -13.55 -5.47
CA THR A 6 -23.56 -13.76 -4.04
C THR A 6 -22.37 -14.14 -3.16
N SER A 7 -21.16 -14.32 -3.71
CA SER A 7 -19.97 -14.48 -2.87
C SER A 7 -19.50 -13.11 -2.39
N LEU A 8 -19.50 -12.89 -1.06
CA LEU A 8 -18.86 -11.72 -0.46
C LEU A 8 -17.39 -11.69 -0.92
N LYS A 9 -17.00 -10.67 -1.69
CA LYS A 9 -15.58 -10.40 -1.97
C LYS A 9 -15.06 -9.57 -0.81
N GLU A 10 -14.31 -10.19 0.09
CA GLU A 10 -13.72 -9.47 1.22
C GLU A 10 -12.50 -8.68 0.72
N ASN A 11 -12.58 -7.35 0.79
CA ASN A 11 -11.53 -6.42 0.35
C ASN A 11 -10.46 -6.18 1.44
N SER A 12 -10.12 -7.20 2.24
CA SER A 12 -9.40 -7.10 3.52
C SER A 12 -10.27 -6.76 4.73
N TYR A 13 -9.87 -7.24 5.91
CA TYR A 13 -10.53 -6.98 7.19
C TYR A 13 -9.57 -7.15 8.37
N PHE A 14 -10.03 -6.85 9.57
CA PHE A 14 -9.26 -7.10 10.79
C PHE A 14 -10.13 -7.57 11.96
N LYS A 15 -9.51 -8.31 12.88
CA LYS A 15 -10.03 -8.62 14.21
C LYS A 15 -9.19 -7.87 15.24
N SER A 16 -9.82 -7.47 16.34
CA SER A 16 -9.12 -6.74 17.40
C SER A 16 -9.54 -7.20 18.78
N LYS A 17 -8.56 -7.27 19.69
CA LYS A 17 -8.76 -7.42 21.13
C LYS A 17 -8.11 -6.25 21.83
N SER A 18 -8.86 -5.52 22.65
CA SER A 18 -8.35 -4.35 23.36
C SER A 18 -8.33 -4.54 24.88
N TYR A 19 -7.34 -3.97 25.56
CA TYR A 19 -7.22 -4.01 27.01
C TYR A 19 -6.50 -2.78 27.57
N PHE A 20 -6.81 -2.44 28.81
CA PHE A 20 -6.16 -1.33 29.51
C PHE A 20 -4.90 -1.80 30.23
N ASN A 21 -3.94 -0.88 30.38
CA ASN A 21 -2.78 -1.06 31.25
C ASN A 21 -2.60 0.22 32.08
N GLU A 22 -1.78 0.16 33.14
CA GLU A 22 -1.45 1.32 33.98
C GLU A 22 -0.21 2.09 33.51
N LYS A 23 0.45 1.64 32.44
CA LYS A 23 1.64 2.30 31.89
C LYS A 23 1.29 3.65 31.28
N ASP A 24 2.29 4.51 31.10
CA ASP A 24 2.20 5.79 30.40
C ASP A 24 2.09 5.63 28.86
N SER A 25 2.06 4.39 28.38
CA SER A 25 2.07 4.02 26.97
C SER A 25 1.09 2.89 26.66
N ILE A 26 0.69 2.81 25.40
CA ILE A 26 -0.05 1.70 24.82
C ILE A 26 0.83 0.94 23.85
N THR A 27 0.57 -0.35 23.76
CA THR A 27 1.21 -1.27 22.80
C THR A 27 0.15 -1.72 21.81
N LEU A 28 0.49 -1.66 20.53
CA LEU A 28 -0.27 -2.21 19.42
C LEU A 28 0.54 -3.37 18.83
N GLU A 29 0.02 -4.58 18.95
CA GLU A 29 0.61 -5.79 18.38
C GLU A 29 -0.16 -6.14 17.10
N PHE A 30 0.57 -6.37 16.01
CA PHE A 30 0.00 -6.67 14.70
C PHE A 30 0.53 -8.02 14.20
N ASN A 31 -0.43 -8.89 13.87
CA ASN A 31 -0.21 -10.12 13.13
C ASN A 31 -0.90 -9.97 11.78
N VAL A 32 -0.16 -10.09 10.68
CA VAL A 32 -0.69 -9.83 9.33
C VAL A 32 -0.70 -11.10 8.50
N TYR A 33 -1.83 -11.37 7.85
CA TYR A 33 -2.10 -12.58 7.08
C TYR A 33 -2.72 -12.25 5.73
N ASN A 34 -2.65 -13.20 4.79
CA ASN A 34 -3.54 -13.20 3.63
C ASN A 34 -4.94 -13.73 4.03
N LEU A 35 -5.89 -13.74 3.10
CA LEU A 35 -7.25 -14.26 3.34
C LEU A 35 -7.30 -15.78 3.57
N GLU A 36 -6.20 -16.49 3.32
CA GLU A 36 -6.02 -17.93 3.58
C GLU A 36 -5.35 -18.20 4.95
N GLU A 37 -5.20 -17.15 5.77
CA GLU A 37 -4.58 -17.18 7.11
C GLU A 37 -3.07 -17.49 7.12
N GLU A 38 -2.39 -17.34 5.98
CA GLU A 38 -0.94 -17.46 5.90
C GLU A 38 -0.27 -16.13 6.28
N PRO A 39 0.79 -16.13 7.12
CA PRO A 39 1.48 -14.91 7.51
C PRO A 39 2.09 -14.15 6.33
N LEU A 40 1.87 -12.84 6.26
CA LEU A 40 2.46 -11.96 5.25
C LEU A 40 3.75 -11.32 5.77
N LYS A 41 4.75 -11.24 4.89
CA LYS A 41 6.05 -10.59 5.14
C LYS A 41 6.14 -9.28 4.38
N ASN A 42 7.06 -8.41 4.78
CA ASN A 42 7.31 -7.10 4.16
C ASN A 42 6.08 -6.17 4.17
N VAL A 43 5.19 -6.35 5.14
CA VAL A 43 4.07 -5.44 5.37
C VAL A 43 4.57 -4.25 6.17
N MET A 44 4.34 -3.05 5.65
CA MET A 44 4.67 -1.81 6.31
C MET A 44 3.51 -1.42 7.24
N ILE A 45 3.82 -1.14 8.51
CA ILE A 45 2.83 -0.71 9.49
C ILE A 45 3.33 0.57 10.14
N TYR A 46 2.68 1.69 9.86
CA TYR A 46 3.17 2.98 10.33
C TYR A 46 2.04 3.89 10.78
N TYR A 47 2.39 4.92 11.53
CA TYR A 47 1.52 6.06 11.78
C TYR A 47 2.28 7.36 11.54
N LEU A 48 1.55 8.46 11.40
CA LEU A 48 2.12 9.80 11.36
C LEU A 48 2.06 10.41 12.75
N ASN A 49 3.20 10.81 13.29
CA ASN A 49 3.26 11.51 14.58
C ASN A 49 2.71 12.95 14.45
N GLU A 50 2.67 13.70 15.56
CA GLU A 50 2.18 15.09 15.57
C GLU A 50 2.97 16.02 14.63
N GLN A 51 4.23 15.68 14.34
CA GLN A 51 5.12 16.38 13.42
C GLN A 51 4.97 15.90 11.96
N LYS A 52 4.05 14.98 11.68
CA LYS A 52 3.81 14.33 10.37
C LYS A 52 5.00 13.51 9.86
N GLU A 53 5.80 12.99 10.76
CA GLU A 53 6.89 12.05 10.44
C GLU A 53 6.37 10.62 10.47
N PHE A 54 6.91 9.78 9.59
CA PHE A 54 6.60 8.36 9.54
C PHE A 54 7.27 7.64 10.71
N VAL A 55 6.47 6.92 11.50
CA VAL A 55 6.96 6.04 12.55
C VAL A 55 6.52 4.62 12.23
N ASP A 56 7.50 3.78 11.88
CA ASP A 56 7.29 2.36 11.52
C ASP A 56 7.19 1.47 12.77
N ALA A 57 6.47 0.36 12.61
CA ALA A 57 6.37 -0.68 13.62
C ALA A 57 7.65 -1.49 13.68
N ASN A 58 8.12 -1.76 14.89
CA ASN A 58 9.25 -2.66 15.11
C ASN A 58 8.85 -4.08 14.70
N GLU A 59 9.70 -4.75 13.93
CA GLU A 59 9.54 -6.17 13.60
C GLU A 59 10.39 -7.03 14.54
N ASP A 60 9.80 -8.07 15.11
CA ASP A 60 10.55 -9.10 15.81
C ASP A 60 11.09 -10.16 14.84
N LYS A 61 11.86 -11.11 15.37
CA LYS A 61 12.46 -12.21 14.59
C LYS A 61 11.43 -13.16 13.95
N ASP A 62 10.20 -13.16 14.44
CA ASP A 62 9.12 -14.04 14.02
C ASP A 62 8.18 -13.32 13.02
N GLY A 63 8.46 -12.05 12.70
CA GLY A 63 7.70 -11.22 11.77
C GLY A 63 6.53 -10.48 12.43
N ASN A 64 6.37 -10.55 13.75
CA ASN A 64 5.33 -9.81 14.44
C ASN A 64 5.73 -8.35 14.54
N ARG A 65 4.75 -7.46 14.35
CA ARG A 65 4.98 -6.02 14.31
C ARG A 65 4.41 -5.38 15.57
N THR A 66 5.17 -4.47 16.18
CA THR A 66 4.76 -3.77 17.40
C THR A 66 4.97 -2.26 17.30
N LEU A 67 3.94 -1.49 17.66
CA LEU A 67 4.03 -0.05 17.90
C LEU A 67 3.83 0.27 19.38
N VAL A 68 4.65 1.18 19.90
CA VAL A 68 4.50 1.72 21.25
C VAL A 68 4.23 3.21 21.16
N LEU A 69 3.12 3.65 21.75
CA LEU A 69 2.64 5.02 21.70
C LEU A 69 2.50 5.55 23.12
N LYS A 70 3.04 6.75 23.41
CA LYS A 70 2.79 7.40 24.70
C LYS A 70 1.33 7.87 24.77
N LYS A 71 0.67 7.62 25.91
CA LYS A 71 -0.67 8.13 26.21
C LYS A 71 -0.62 9.65 26.34
N GLY A 72 -1.72 10.31 25.99
CA GLY A 72 -1.86 11.77 26.11
C GLY A 72 -1.20 12.59 24.99
N HIS A 73 -0.38 11.98 24.12
CA HIS A 73 0.17 12.62 22.92
C HIS A 73 -0.78 12.62 21.71
N TYR A 74 -1.94 11.95 21.81
CA TYR A 74 -2.91 11.86 20.71
C TYR A 74 -4.27 12.33 21.19
N LYS A 75 -5.00 13.03 20.31
CA LYS A 75 -6.37 13.55 20.54
C LYS A 75 -7.42 12.43 20.56
N ASP A 76 -7.25 11.47 21.47
CA ASP A 76 -8.08 10.28 21.71
C ASP A 76 -7.92 9.13 20.72
N LYS A 77 -7.45 9.38 19.49
CA LYS A 77 -7.30 8.36 18.45
C LYS A 77 -5.97 8.47 17.71
N VAL A 78 -5.50 7.33 17.19
CA VAL A 78 -4.35 7.20 16.30
C VAL A 78 -4.80 6.50 15.01
N GLU A 79 -4.36 7.02 13.88
CA GLU A 79 -4.53 6.38 12.57
C GLU A 79 -3.27 5.57 12.26
N VAL A 80 -3.44 4.26 12.10
CA VAL A 80 -2.37 3.34 11.70
C VAL A 80 -2.63 2.87 10.28
N PHE A 81 -1.62 3.00 9.44
CA PHE A 81 -1.62 2.59 8.05
C PHE A 81 -0.93 1.24 7.93
N ILE A 82 -1.58 0.30 7.26
CA ILE A 82 -1.01 -0.99 6.87
C ILE A 82 -0.97 -1.05 5.36
N ASP A 83 0.22 -1.25 4.81
CA ASP A 83 0.49 -1.18 3.38
C ASP A 83 1.52 -2.24 2.97
N GLY A 84 1.58 -2.59 1.71
CA GLY A 84 2.53 -3.56 1.19
C GLY A 84 2.47 -3.68 -0.33
N GLU A 85 3.54 -4.22 -0.91
CA GLU A 85 3.61 -4.39 -2.36
C GLU A 85 2.48 -5.32 -2.85
N PHE A 86 1.60 -4.78 -3.70
CA PHE A 86 0.43 -5.47 -4.24
C PHE A 86 -0.65 -5.86 -3.21
N LEU A 87 -0.63 -5.29 -2.01
CA LEU A 87 -1.67 -5.49 -1.01
C LEU A 87 -2.66 -4.33 -0.99
N ASP A 88 -3.91 -4.59 -0.61
CA ASP A 88 -4.89 -3.52 -0.43
C ASP A 88 -4.61 -2.74 0.85
N LYS A 89 -4.56 -1.42 0.74
CA LYS A 89 -4.16 -0.55 1.85
C LYS A 89 -5.26 -0.49 2.91
N GLN A 90 -4.89 -0.70 4.17
CA GLN A 90 -5.80 -0.57 5.30
C GLN A 90 -5.42 0.63 6.18
N ILE A 91 -6.44 1.30 6.72
CA ILE A 91 -6.30 2.39 7.70
C ILE A 91 -7.13 2.02 8.92
N LEU A 92 -6.48 1.87 10.07
CA LEU A 92 -7.12 1.58 11.34
C LEU A 92 -7.16 2.84 12.20
N VAL A 93 -8.35 3.17 12.70
CA VAL A 93 -8.53 4.29 13.65
C VAL A 93 -8.74 3.72 15.05
N LEU A 94 -7.68 3.73 15.86
CA LEU A 94 -7.66 3.10 17.18
C LEU A 94 -7.72 4.15 18.29
N ARG A 95 -8.28 3.81 19.45
CA ARG A 95 -8.26 4.72 20.60
C ARG A 95 -6.88 4.70 21.25
N ALA A 96 -6.32 5.87 21.52
CA ALA A 96 -4.98 6.01 22.09
C ALA A 96 -4.91 5.74 23.62
N ASP A 97 -6.00 5.27 24.23
CA ASP A 97 -6.13 5.02 25.67
C ASP A 97 -5.98 3.54 26.08
N ARG A 98 -5.87 2.63 25.11
CA ARG A 98 -5.83 1.17 25.34
C ARG A 98 -4.86 0.47 24.39
N ASN A 99 -4.42 -0.71 24.81
CA ASN A 99 -3.58 -1.61 24.03
C ASN A 99 -4.45 -2.44 23.10
N TYR A 100 -3.83 -2.97 22.04
CA TYR A 100 -4.50 -3.81 21.07
C TYR A 100 -3.63 -4.99 20.64
N ILE A 101 -4.29 -6.13 20.47
CA ILE A 101 -3.80 -7.25 19.64
C ILE A 101 -4.67 -7.25 18.40
N LEU A 102 -4.04 -7.13 17.23
CA LEU A 102 -4.68 -6.94 15.94
C LEU A 102 -4.29 -8.09 15.01
N GLU A 103 -5.30 -8.79 14.49
CA GLU A 103 -5.15 -9.78 13.43
C GLU A 103 -5.66 -9.13 12.14
N ILE A 104 -4.74 -8.83 11.22
CA ILE A 104 -5.01 -8.12 9.98
C ILE A 104 -5.01 -9.12 8.83
N TYR A 105 -6.07 -9.14 8.04
CA TYR A 105 -6.20 -10.00 6.87
C TYR A 105 -6.25 -9.14 5.62
N MET A 106 -5.23 -9.25 4.76
CA MET A 106 -5.07 -8.42 3.57
C MET A 106 -5.39 -9.19 2.31
N SER A 107 -6.20 -8.61 1.44
CA SER A 107 -6.38 -9.04 0.06
C SER A 107 -5.30 -8.45 -0.84
N ASN A 108 -5.05 -9.12 -1.96
CA ASN A 108 -4.24 -8.53 -3.03
C ASN A 108 -5.00 -7.34 -3.65
N SER A 109 -4.27 -6.29 -3.99
CA SER A 109 -4.80 -5.15 -4.72
C SER A 109 -4.54 -5.30 -6.22
N GLU A 110 -5.58 -5.10 -7.03
CA GLU A 110 -5.44 -4.96 -8.49
C GLU A 110 -4.70 -3.65 -8.87
N SER A 111 -4.69 -2.66 -7.97
CA SER A 111 -3.98 -1.39 -8.12
C SER A 111 -2.80 -1.29 -7.15
N GLN A 112 -1.59 -1.28 -7.70
CA GLN A 112 -0.38 -1.15 -6.88
C GLN A 112 -0.39 0.22 -6.17
N GLY A 113 -0.20 0.23 -4.85
CA GLY A 113 -0.04 1.46 -4.07
C GLY A 113 1.10 2.35 -4.60
N PHE A 114 1.10 3.62 -4.16
CA PHE A 114 2.03 4.71 -4.54
C PHE A 114 2.74 4.54 -5.88
N TYR A 115 2.09 4.95 -6.99
CA TYR A 115 2.74 5.34 -8.25
C TYR A 115 4.04 4.57 -8.57
N HIS A 116 4.01 3.24 -8.57
CA HIS A 116 5.11 2.46 -9.11
C HIS A 116 4.89 2.40 -10.62
N PRO A 117 5.54 3.24 -11.45
CA PRO A 117 5.56 3.01 -12.87
C PRO A 117 6.14 1.61 -13.06
N LYS A 118 5.36 0.73 -13.68
CA LYS A 118 5.81 -0.60 -14.06
C LYS A 118 7.05 -0.42 -14.93
N ALA A 119 8.23 -0.74 -14.40
CA ALA A 119 9.45 -0.70 -15.18
C ALA A 119 9.40 -1.84 -16.20
N ILE A 120 8.95 -1.54 -17.43
CA ILE A 120 8.91 -2.54 -18.50
C ILE A 120 10.33 -2.67 -19.07
N LYS A 121 11.11 -3.61 -18.53
CA LYS A 121 12.45 -3.91 -19.03
C LYS A 121 12.34 -4.75 -20.31
N GLY A 122 12.84 -4.22 -21.42
CA GLY A 122 12.93 -4.96 -22.69
C GLY A 122 11.74 -4.78 -23.64
N ASP A 123 10.85 -3.81 -23.40
CA ASP A 123 9.85 -3.44 -24.39
C ASP A 123 10.53 -2.64 -25.51
N ILE A 124 10.63 -3.26 -26.70
CA ILE A 124 11.13 -2.62 -27.90
C ILE A 124 9.91 -2.21 -28.72
N GLN A 125 9.51 -0.95 -28.60
CA GLN A 125 8.49 -0.39 -29.49
C GLN A 125 9.08 -0.13 -30.86
N ALA A 126 8.67 -0.93 -31.85
CA ALA A 126 9.02 -0.75 -33.24
C ALA A 126 8.08 0.28 -33.90
N TYR A 127 8.65 1.26 -34.58
CA TYR A 127 7.92 2.28 -35.32
C TYR A 127 8.25 2.18 -36.81
N LYS A 128 7.24 2.36 -37.67
CA LYS A 128 7.44 2.55 -39.10
C LYS A 128 7.56 4.05 -39.37
N ILE A 129 8.62 4.45 -40.07
CA ILE A 129 8.75 5.81 -40.59
C ILE A 129 7.76 5.97 -41.75
N LEU A 130 6.85 6.93 -41.63
CA LEU A 130 5.92 7.30 -42.68
C LEU A 130 6.46 8.44 -43.54
N ASN A 131 7.04 9.46 -42.90
CA ASN A 131 7.65 10.60 -43.57
C ASN A 131 8.85 11.10 -42.77
N PHE A 132 9.87 11.60 -43.47
CA PHE A 132 11.09 12.11 -42.90
C PHE A 132 11.48 13.41 -43.62
N GLU A 133 11.40 14.52 -42.88
CA GLU A 133 11.80 15.85 -43.34
C GLU A 133 12.73 16.51 -42.33
N ASP A 134 13.44 17.55 -42.75
CA ASP A 134 14.47 18.22 -41.92
C ASP A 134 13.94 18.73 -40.58
N ASN A 135 12.65 19.09 -40.52
CA ASN A 135 12.01 19.66 -39.35
C ASN A 135 11.14 18.65 -38.57
N PHE A 136 10.84 17.48 -39.13
CA PHE A 136 10.03 16.48 -38.43
C PHE A 136 10.19 15.05 -38.95
N ILE A 137 9.85 14.10 -38.10
CA ILE A 137 9.70 12.68 -38.45
C ILE A 137 8.29 12.25 -38.10
N GLU A 138 7.58 11.65 -39.05
CA GLU A 138 6.28 11.05 -38.82
C GLU A 138 6.43 9.53 -38.67
N LEU A 139 5.94 9.02 -37.55
CA LEU A 139 6.08 7.64 -37.12
C LEU A 139 4.70 7.01 -36.93
N LYS A 140 4.59 5.72 -37.25
CA LYS A 140 3.40 4.92 -36.98
C LYS A 140 3.75 3.71 -36.12
N ASN A 141 3.02 3.52 -35.03
CA ASN A 141 2.94 2.23 -34.35
C ASN A 141 1.61 1.53 -34.71
N THR A 142 1.31 0.39 -34.10
CA THR A 142 0.10 -0.39 -34.40
C THR A 142 -1.21 0.36 -34.23
N GLU A 143 -1.25 1.41 -33.41
CA GLU A 143 -2.49 2.06 -32.98
C GLU A 143 -2.54 3.57 -33.27
N VAL A 144 -1.39 4.22 -33.40
CA VAL A 144 -1.30 5.68 -33.42
C VAL A 144 -0.20 6.19 -34.36
N ASN A 145 -0.48 7.33 -34.98
CA ASN A 145 0.50 8.11 -35.73
C ASN A 145 1.01 9.26 -34.85
N PHE A 146 2.32 9.45 -34.81
CA PHE A 146 2.96 10.52 -34.04
C PHE A 146 3.90 11.33 -34.92
N LYS A 147 3.97 12.64 -34.69
CA LYS A 147 4.87 13.57 -35.37
C LYS A 147 5.90 14.11 -34.39
N LEU A 148 7.15 13.70 -34.54
CA LEU A 148 8.28 14.21 -33.77
C LEU A 148 8.82 15.46 -34.47
N ILE A 149 8.78 16.61 -33.81
CA ILE A 149 9.27 17.88 -34.35
C ILE A 149 10.68 18.13 -33.83
N LYS A 150 11.60 18.48 -34.73
CA LYS A 150 12.98 18.81 -34.38
C LYS A 150 12.99 20.19 -33.69
N ASN A 151 13.36 20.22 -32.42
CA ASN A 151 13.63 21.49 -31.74
C ASN A 151 14.91 22.12 -32.32
N LYS A 152 14.79 23.34 -32.82
CA LYS A 152 15.92 24.19 -33.16
C LYS A 152 16.33 24.93 -31.89
N ASN A 153 17.43 24.49 -31.27
CA ASN A 153 18.18 25.34 -30.34
C ASN A 153 19.00 26.36 -31.12
#